data_AF-A0A1A8F2D3-F1
#
_entry.id   AF-A0A1A8F2D3-F1
#
_cell.length_a   1.000
_cell.length_b   1.000
_cell.length_c   1.000
_cell.angle_alpha   90.00
_cell.angle_beta   90.00
_cell.angle_gamma   90.00
#
_symmetry.space_group_name_H-M   'P 1'
#
loop_
_entity.id
_entity.type
_entity.pdbx_description
1 polymer ?
#
loop_
_entity_poly.entity_id
_entity_poly.type
_entity_poly.pdbx_seq_one_letter_code
_entity_poly.pdbx_strand_id
1 'polypeptide(L)'
;MGLLSDPNRRRALISLLTRLNAPICVLCYVAAVCWFMGLSFEPFTLRTYMSENAMGSTMVEERFPAGERALATAKEFGAHKKKVGGMPVDWLVKTMQARGLEVFTQRFSRTLPFPDENNERYIVEGTNVYGILRAPRAPRTEALVLSAPCSPGDDNNQAVGLLLGLAHYFRNQVFWAKDIIFLVNEHDLIGMQAWLEGYHHTNTTGMDWSPLQGRGGSIQAALSLELSSDVVTSLDIVLEGLNGQLPNLDLANLFYAFCQKIGVLCTIQGRIQRNDWDSVSGYSHAVQTMMLMVMKQASGRSWGDHGLFLRYHIEAATIKGINSFRQYKTDATTVGRLLEGMYRKLNNLLERLHQSYFFYLMPSLSHFVSIGYYMPAFGLLAVILLLRALDLWVQLATPPSRNEDGVADIEQSSTGVLSVLTPLVISHLTGAALYLLPVRFQEMAVEHFQVSETEAVVLTVIAVYTGGLALPHNTHRLISGEGTEQGWRVLKLVAVLYLAVLLGCTALINFSLGFILALTLVPVASFVTPHVPKLLSAVVLVILSPAFTLLFSVFIFQELQEMPVSFQDGWMLYLSVISQGILDHYLYGSLVYPLIALMVYPCWLLFWNILFWK
;
A
#
# COMPACT_ATOMS: atom_id res chain seq x y z
N MET A 1 -4.94 -41.03 -19.29
CA MET A 1 -4.71 -40.28 -20.54
C MET A 1 -5.84 -40.39 -21.59
N GLY A 2 -6.93 -41.16 -21.39
CA GLY A 2 -7.98 -41.35 -22.42
C GLY A 2 -9.17 -40.37 -22.42
N LEU A 3 -9.12 -39.28 -21.63
CA LEU A 3 -10.22 -38.31 -21.52
C LEU A 3 -10.18 -37.21 -22.60
N LEU A 4 -9.00 -36.93 -23.18
CA LEU A 4 -8.78 -35.88 -24.18
C LEU A 4 -8.66 -36.41 -25.62
N SER A 5 -8.56 -37.73 -25.81
CA SER A 5 -8.34 -38.36 -27.13
C SER A 5 -9.63 -38.65 -27.91
N ASP A 6 -10.78 -38.80 -27.24
CA ASP A 6 -12.06 -39.08 -27.89
C ASP A 6 -12.78 -37.79 -28.32
N PRO A 7 -13.02 -37.55 -29.63
CA PRO A 7 -13.61 -36.30 -30.13
C PRO A 7 -15.06 -36.07 -29.68
N ASN A 8 -15.81 -37.15 -29.41
CA ASN A 8 -17.18 -37.07 -28.90
C ASN A 8 -17.23 -36.75 -27.41
N ARG A 9 -16.32 -37.35 -26.61
CA ARG A 9 -16.19 -37.05 -25.19
C ARG A 9 -15.64 -35.63 -24.96
N ARG A 10 -14.71 -35.19 -25.81
CA ARG A 10 -14.22 -33.80 -25.84
C ARG A 10 -15.36 -32.80 -26.10
N ARG A 11 -16.21 -33.05 -27.10
CA ARG A 11 -17.39 -32.20 -27.37
C ARG A 11 -18.39 -32.19 -26.23
N ALA A 12 -18.69 -33.35 -25.64
CA ALA A 12 -19.57 -33.43 -24.47
C ALA A 12 -19.00 -32.64 -23.28
N LEU A 13 -17.72 -32.77 -22.99
CA LEU A 13 -17.04 -32.06 -21.91
C LEU A 13 -17.00 -30.54 -22.14
N ILE A 14 -16.76 -30.10 -23.38
CA ILE A 14 -16.83 -28.69 -23.76
C ILE A 14 -18.26 -28.16 -23.57
N SER A 15 -19.28 -28.89 -24.03
CA SER A 15 -20.68 -28.48 -23.87
C SER A 15 -21.15 -28.42 -22.41
N LEU A 16 -20.62 -29.32 -21.57
CA LEU A 16 -20.87 -29.31 -20.13
C LEU A 16 -20.21 -28.09 -19.47
N LEU A 17 -18.97 -27.79 -19.84
CA LEU A 17 -18.20 -26.66 -19.30
C LEU A 17 -18.82 -25.32 -19.67
N THR A 18 -19.28 -25.14 -20.92
CA THR A 18 -19.96 -23.91 -21.35
C THR A 18 -21.31 -23.75 -20.65
N ARG A 19 -22.08 -24.82 -20.49
CA ARG A 19 -23.38 -24.79 -19.78
C ARG A 19 -23.23 -24.48 -18.29
N LEU A 20 -22.21 -25.04 -17.64
CA LEU A 20 -21.95 -24.83 -16.20
C LEU A 20 -21.07 -23.62 -15.90
N ASN A 21 -20.60 -22.88 -16.92
CA ASN A 21 -19.69 -21.76 -16.72
C ASN A 21 -20.26 -20.70 -15.76
N ALA A 22 -21.47 -20.23 -16.03
CA ALA A 22 -22.11 -19.19 -15.21
C ALA A 22 -22.33 -19.61 -13.73
N PRO A 23 -22.93 -20.79 -13.41
CA PRO A 23 -23.08 -21.20 -12.02
C PRO A 23 -21.74 -21.46 -11.32
N ILE A 24 -20.74 -22.00 -12.02
CA ILE A 24 -19.39 -22.18 -11.46
C ILE A 24 -18.77 -20.82 -11.14
N CYS A 25 -18.90 -19.82 -12.02
CA CYS A 25 -18.38 -18.49 -11.77
C CYS A 25 -18.99 -17.83 -10.52
N VAL A 26 -20.31 -17.94 -10.34
CA VAL A 26 -21.00 -17.41 -9.16
C VAL A 26 -20.55 -18.15 -7.90
N LEU A 27 -20.46 -19.48 -7.95
CA LEU A 27 -19.98 -20.29 -6.84
C LEU A 27 -18.54 -19.92 -6.45
N CYS A 28 -17.64 -19.76 -7.43
CA CYS A 28 -16.25 -19.34 -7.20
C CYS A 28 -16.19 -17.95 -6.56
N TYR A 29 -17.04 -17.01 -6.98
CA TYR A 29 -17.06 -15.66 -6.41
C TYR A 29 -17.52 -15.67 -4.95
N VAL A 30 -18.63 -16.36 -4.65
CA VAL A 30 -19.14 -16.49 -3.28
C VAL A 30 -18.13 -17.24 -2.41
N ALA A 31 -17.53 -18.32 -2.92
CA ALA A 31 -16.49 -19.06 -2.23
C ALA A 31 -15.26 -18.20 -1.93
N ALA A 32 -14.83 -17.33 -2.87
CA ALA A 32 -13.72 -16.40 -2.67
C ALA A 32 -13.98 -15.43 -1.51
N VAL A 33 -15.18 -14.81 -1.50
CA VAL A 33 -15.59 -13.87 -0.45
C VAL A 33 -15.69 -14.59 0.90
N CYS A 34 -16.38 -15.73 0.95
CA CYS A 34 -16.52 -16.52 2.17
C CYS A 34 -15.17 -17.01 2.69
N TRP A 35 -14.26 -17.43 1.81
CA TRP A 35 -12.91 -17.85 2.18
C TRP A 35 -12.12 -16.71 2.79
N PHE A 36 -12.13 -15.53 2.15
CA PHE A 36 -11.42 -14.36 2.66
C PHE A 36 -11.95 -13.91 4.02
N MET A 37 -13.27 -13.83 4.19
CA MET A 37 -13.88 -13.53 5.49
C MET A 37 -13.52 -14.60 6.52
N GLY A 38 -13.40 -15.85 6.09
CA GLY A 38 -13.01 -16.97 6.93
C GLY A 38 -11.56 -16.95 7.44
N LEU A 39 -10.67 -16.13 6.85
CA LEU A 39 -9.26 -16.06 7.24
C LEU A 39 -9.04 -15.58 8.68
N SER A 40 -10.02 -14.88 9.25
CA SER A 40 -9.96 -14.41 10.64
C SER A 40 -10.41 -15.45 11.67
N PHE A 41 -10.85 -16.65 11.25
CA PHE A 41 -11.11 -17.74 12.18
C PHE A 41 -9.81 -18.39 12.65
N GLU A 42 -9.77 -18.77 13.94
CA GLU A 42 -8.57 -19.35 14.58
C GLU A 42 -7.92 -20.48 13.75
N PRO A 43 -8.66 -21.46 13.18
CA PRO A 43 -8.07 -22.57 12.41
C PRO A 43 -7.30 -22.15 11.14
N PHE A 44 -7.60 -20.97 10.58
CA PHE A 44 -6.92 -20.44 9.39
C PHE A 44 -5.81 -19.44 9.74
N THR A 45 -5.66 -19.11 11.02
CA THR A 45 -4.62 -18.23 11.52
C THR A 45 -3.51 -19.06 12.18
N LEU A 46 -2.28 -18.68 11.94
CA LEU A 46 -1.10 -19.28 12.56
C LEU A 46 -0.68 -18.42 13.76
N ARG A 47 -0.31 -19.07 14.88
CA ARG A 47 0.32 -18.36 15.99
C ARG A 47 1.67 -17.78 15.55
N THR A 48 1.94 -16.55 15.97
CA THR A 48 3.23 -15.93 15.71
C THR A 48 4.34 -16.66 16.47
N TYR A 49 5.48 -16.83 15.81
CA TYR A 49 6.68 -17.43 16.36
C TYR A 49 7.91 -16.74 15.77
N MET A 50 9.04 -16.78 16.49
CA MET A 50 10.30 -16.26 15.98
C MET A 50 10.96 -17.32 15.10
N SER A 51 11.16 -17.02 13.82
CA SER A 51 11.88 -17.92 12.91
C SER A 51 13.40 -17.78 13.05
N GLU A 52 13.87 -16.56 13.29
CA GLU A 52 15.29 -16.24 13.39
C GLU A 52 15.86 -16.63 14.77
N ASN A 53 16.81 -17.55 14.75
CA ASN A 53 17.44 -18.07 15.97
C ASN A 53 18.17 -16.99 16.77
N ALA A 54 18.76 -15.99 16.09
CA ALA A 54 19.41 -14.86 16.76
C ALA A 54 18.43 -14.02 17.61
N MET A 55 17.13 -14.09 17.31
CA MET A 55 16.07 -13.36 17.98
C MET A 55 15.14 -14.24 18.84
N GLY A 56 15.26 -15.57 18.77
CA GLY A 56 14.31 -16.53 19.36
C GLY A 56 14.15 -16.51 20.88
N SER A 57 14.95 -15.73 21.61
CA SER A 57 14.85 -15.58 23.06
C SER A 57 14.80 -14.12 23.46
N THR A 58 13.89 -13.73 24.35
CA THR A 58 13.87 -12.39 24.96
C THR A 58 14.77 -12.30 26.20
N MET A 59 15.65 -13.27 26.44
CA MET A 59 16.61 -13.29 27.57
C MET A 59 17.73 -12.25 27.41
N VAL A 60 17.35 -10.99 27.58
CA VAL A 60 18.19 -9.81 27.63
C VAL A 60 17.83 -9.10 28.92
N GLU A 61 18.81 -8.57 29.66
CA GLU A 61 18.49 -7.69 30.78
C GLU A 61 18.51 -6.24 30.30
N GLU A 62 17.33 -5.64 30.20
CA GLU A 62 17.15 -4.23 29.87
C GLU A 62 17.35 -3.38 31.12
N ARG A 63 18.20 -2.36 31.03
CA ARG A 63 18.59 -1.54 32.19
C ARG A 63 18.44 -0.05 31.95
N PHE A 64 17.79 0.37 30.86
CA PHE A 64 17.52 1.78 30.58
C PHE A 64 16.86 2.47 31.80
N PRO A 65 17.53 3.48 32.41
CA PRO A 65 17.04 4.14 33.63
C PRO A 65 16.56 5.57 33.41
N ALA A 66 16.69 6.12 32.19
CA ALA A 66 16.70 7.57 31.96
C ALA A 66 15.40 8.12 31.32
N GLY A 67 14.24 7.54 31.61
CA GLY A 67 12.97 7.97 31.01
C GLY A 67 12.58 9.40 31.38
N GLU A 68 12.69 9.80 32.65
CA GLU A 68 12.36 11.18 33.08
C GLU A 68 13.28 12.23 32.43
N ARG A 69 14.57 11.91 32.29
CA ARG A 69 15.53 12.79 31.59
C ARG A 69 15.20 12.90 30.11
N ALA A 70 14.78 11.81 29.47
CA ALA A 70 14.31 11.83 28.09
C ALA A 70 13.09 12.75 27.92
N LEU A 71 12.12 12.70 28.84
CA LEU A 71 10.96 13.59 28.85
C LEU A 71 11.35 15.06 29.09
N ALA A 72 12.33 15.33 29.96
CA ALA A 72 12.86 16.68 30.14
C ALA A 72 13.52 17.21 28.86
N THR A 73 14.35 16.39 28.20
CA THR A 73 14.97 16.73 26.91
C THR A 73 13.91 16.93 25.82
N ALA A 74 12.81 16.17 25.81
CA ALA A 74 11.69 16.37 24.89
C ALA A 74 11.06 17.75 25.06
N LYS A 75 10.86 18.20 26.32
CA LYS A 75 10.31 19.54 26.61
C LYS A 75 11.26 20.65 26.17
N GLU A 76 12.55 20.49 26.40
CA GLU A 76 13.59 21.42 25.90
C GLU A 76 13.58 21.49 24.38
N PHE A 77 13.54 20.35 23.70
CA PHE A 77 13.43 20.27 22.24
C PHE A 77 12.18 21.00 21.74
N GLY A 78 11.01 20.74 22.33
CA GLY A 78 9.76 21.42 21.98
C GLY A 78 9.81 22.94 22.18
N ALA A 79 10.48 23.42 23.24
CA ALA A 79 10.67 24.85 23.47
C ALA A 79 11.56 25.49 22.38
N HIS A 80 12.65 24.81 21.99
CA HIS A 80 13.52 25.27 20.91
C HIS A 80 12.83 25.21 19.54
N LYS A 81 12.05 24.16 19.27
CA LYS A 81 11.22 24.00 18.07
C LYS A 81 10.26 25.17 17.91
N LYS A 82 9.53 25.53 18.98
CA LYS A 82 8.62 26.69 19.00
C LYS A 82 9.34 28.02 18.79
N LYS A 83 10.56 28.17 19.30
CA LYS A 83 11.37 29.38 19.12
C LYS A 83 11.86 29.57 17.69
N VAL A 84 12.24 28.48 17.01
CA VAL A 84 12.77 28.50 15.64
C VAL A 84 11.66 28.45 14.58
N GLY A 85 10.47 27.93 14.93
CA GLY A 85 9.37 27.75 13.98
C GLY A 85 9.56 26.54 13.04
N GLY A 86 10.46 25.61 13.41
CA GLY A 86 10.87 24.46 12.61
C GLY A 86 11.82 23.59 13.42
N MET A 87 12.48 22.61 12.78
CA MET A 87 13.39 21.73 13.51
C MET A 87 14.61 22.51 14.04
N PRO A 88 14.93 22.47 15.35
CA PRO A 88 16.03 23.24 15.93
C PRO A 88 17.39 22.56 15.68
N VAL A 89 17.90 22.67 14.45
CA VAL A 89 19.14 22.01 13.96
C VAL A 89 20.33 22.27 14.88
N ASP A 90 20.66 23.52 15.19
CA ASP A 90 21.85 23.86 15.98
C ASP A 90 21.80 23.28 17.40
N TRP A 91 20.61 23.26 18.00
CA TRP A 91 20.41 22.65 19.32
C TRP A 91 20.58 21.14 19.23
N LEU A 92 19.98 20.48 18.25
CA LEU A 92 20.12 19.03 18.04
C LEU A 92 21.59 18.63 17.85
N VAL A 93 22.32 19.35 17.00
CA VAL A 93 23.73 19.09 16.72
C VAL A 93 24.56 19.15 18.00
N LYS A 94 24.45 20.26 18.75
CA LYS A 94 25.17 20.42 20.03
C LYS A 94 24.79 19.34 21.05
N THR A 95 23.51 19.01 21.11
CA THR A 95 22.91 18.06 22.06
C THR A 95 23.34 16.62 21.78
N MET A 96 23.43 16.23 20.50
CA MET A 96 23.96 14.93 20.07
C MET A 96 25.49 14.84 20.21
N GLN A 97 26.22 15.91 19.90
CA GLN A 97 27.68 15.97 20.10
C GLN A 97 28.06 15.87 21.59
N ALA A 98 27.33 16.56 22.46
CA ALA A 98 27.51 16.47 23.91
C ALA A 98 27.27 15.05 24.46
N ARG A 99 26.50 14.22 23.74
CA ARG A 99 26.28 12.80 24.05
C ARG A 99 27.34 11.87 23.44
N GLY A 100 28.35 12.42 22.76
CA GLY A 100 29.48 11.68 22.21
C GLY A 100 29.20 10.96 20.88
N LEU A 101 28.24 11.45 20.10
CA LEU A 101 27.94 10.96 18.74
C LEU A 101 28.77 11.69 17.69
N GLU A 102 29.07 11.02 16.58
CA GLU A 102 29.55 11.67 15.35
C GLU A 102 28.35 12.27 14.61
N VAL A 103 28.17 13.59 14.69
CA VAL A 103 26.95 14.27 14.21
C VAL A 103 27.17 14.97 12.88
N PHE A 104 26.20 14.80 12.00
CA PHE A 104 26.20 15.37 10.65
C PHE A 104 24.82 15.94 10.32
N THR A 105 24.80 16.86 9.37
CA THR A 105 23.57 17.45 8.84
C THR A 105 23.49 17.22 7.34
N GLN A 106 22.27 17.12 6.83
CA GLN A 106 22.00 17.00 5.39
C GLN A 106 20.90 17.97 5.03
N ARG A 107 21.17 18.93 4.15
CA ARG A 107 20.14 19.81 3.60
C ARG A 107 19.51 19.15 2.39
N PHE A 108 18.21 19.36 2.24
CA PHE A 108 17.47 18.90 1.08
C PHE A 108 16.41 19.92 0.66
N SER A 109 16.06 19.88 -0.62
CA SER A 109 14.99 20.67 -1.19
C SER A 109 14.22 19.82 -2.20
N ARG A 110 12.90 19.93 -2.14
CA ARG A 110 12.00 19.25 -3.07
C ARG A 110 10.96 20.21 -3.59
N THR A 111 10.95 20.41 -4.90
CA THR A 111 9.85 21.09 -5.58
C THR A 111 8.68 20.12 -5.74
N LEU A 112 7.51 20.52 -5.23
CA LEU A 112 6.26 19.78 -5.40
C LEU A 112 5.69 20.06 -6.79
N PRO A 113 5.04 19.07 -7.45
CA PRO A 113 4.40 19.29 -8.74
C PRO A 113 3.23 20.28 -8.64
N PHE A 114 2.52 20.29 -7.50
CA PHE A 114 1.47 21.23 -7.13
C PHE A 114 1.51 21.38 -5.59
N PRO A 115 1.05 22.50 -5.02
CA PRO A 115 1.08 22.73 -3.58
C PRO A 115 0.32 21.63 -2.83
N ASP A 116 0.87 21.20 -1.69
CA ASP A 116 0.12 20.37 -0.74
C ASP A 116 -1.04 21.19 -0.15
N GLU A 117 -2.22 20.56 0.00
CA GLU A 117 -3.45 21.20 0.50
C GLU A 117 -3.23 21.90 1.86
N ASN A 118 -2.25 21.44 2.64
CA ASN A 118 -1.97 21.95 3.98
C ASN A 118 -1.01 23.17 4.03
N ASN A 119 -0.18 23.40 3.01
CA ASN A 119 0.97 24.31 3.17
C ASN A 119 1.20 25.35 2.06
N GLU A 120 0.45 25.33 0.94
CA GLU A 120 0.62 26.28 -0.20
C GLU A 120 2.08 26.47 -0.65
N ARG A 121 2.97 25.50 -0.37
CA ARG A 121 4.40 25.60 -0.63
C ARG A 121 4.76 24.76 -1.83
N TYR A 122 5.29 25.41 -2.86
CA TYR A 122 5.85 24.74 -4.04
C TYR A 122 7.20 24.09 -3.77
N ILE A 123 7.92 24.55 -2.74
CA ILE A 123 9.24 24.02 -2.38
C ILE A 123 9.25 23.69 -0.89
N VAL A 124 9.54 22.43 -0.60
CA VAL A 124 9.77 21.92 0.74
C VAL A 124 11.29 21.84 0.94
N GLU A 125 11.82 22.76 1.73
CA GLU A 125 13.20 22.73 2.19
C GLU A 125 13.26 22.24 3.63
N GLY A 126 14.27 21.44 3.92
CA GLY A 126 14.50 20.94 5.27
C GLY A 126 15.94 20.54 5.50
N THR A 127 16.25 20.26 6.75
CA THR A 127 17.54 19.68 7.13
C THR A 127 17.28 18.38 7.89
N ASN A 128 18.03 17.32 7.61
CA ASN A 128 18.08 16.14 8.47
C ASN A 128 19.29 16.24 9.39
N VAL A 129 19.14 15.82 10.64
CA VAL A 129 20.25 15.71 11.60
C VAL A 129 20.40 14.25 12.00
N TYR A 130 21.59 13.70 11.84
CA TYR A 130 21.87 12.34 12.28
C TYR A 130 23.18 12.24 13.04
N GLY A 131 23.18 11.40 14.07
CA GLY A 131 24.35 11.08 14.88
C GLY A 131 24.69 9.61 14.76
N ILE A 132 25.96 9.28 14.53
CA ILE A 132 26.45 7.91 14.45
C ILE A 132 27.16 7.54 15.75
N LEU A 133 26.68 6.48 16.39
CA LEU A 133 27.38 5.78 17.45
C LEU A 133 28.15 4.61 16.85
N ARG A 134 29.48 4.67 16.89
CA ARG A 134 30.34 3.62 16.33
C ARG A 134 30.38 2.38 17.22
N ALA A 135 30.29 1.21 16.59
CA ALA A 135 30.40 -0.07 17.28
C ALA A 135 31.79 -0.23 17.95
N PRO A 136 31.87 -0.57 19.24
CA PRO A 136 33.13 -0.84 19.92
C PRO A 136 33.73 -2.22 19.58
N ARG A 137 32.91 -3.23 19.22
CA ARG A 137 33.35 -4.65 19.13
C ARG A 137 33.64 -5.17 17.72
N ALA A 138 33.32 -4.43 16.67
CA ALA A 138 33.19 -4.98 15.33
C ALA A 138 33.62 -3.98 14.24
N PRO A 139 33.89 -4.43 13.00
CA PRO A 139 34.53 -3.64 11.94
C PRO A 139 33.66 -2.52 11.32
N ARG A 140 32.59 -2.07 11.99
CA ARG A 140 31.72 -0.95 11.56
C ARG A 140 31.13 -1.11 10.14
N THR A 141 31.00 -2.35 9.69
CA THR A 141 30.50 -2.71 8.35
C THR A 141 28.97 -2.74 8.26
N GLU A 142 28.29 -2.71 9.39
CA GLU A 142 26.84 -2.81 9.52
C GLU A 142 26.29 -1.72 10.44
N ALA A 143 25.05 -1.30 10.20
CA ALA A 143 24.37 -0.28 10.99
C ALA A 143 22.92 -0.65 11.32
N LEU A 144 22.41 -0.06 12.40
CA LEU A 144 21.00 -0.02 12.78
C LEU A 144 20.56 1.46 12.82
N VAL A 145 19.30 1.74 12.50
CA VAL A 145 18.78 3.13 12.47
C VAL A 145 17.62 3.30 13.43
N LEU A 146 17.74 4.24 14.37
CA LEU A 146 16.62 4.77 15.17
C LEU A 146 16.26 6.14 14.64
N SER A 147 15.06 6.28 14.06
CA SER A 147 14.57 7.56 13.54
C SER A 147 13.42 8.12 14.36
N ALA A 148 13.30 9.44 14.37
CA ALA A 148 12.13 10.15 14.87
C ALA A 148 11.84 11.34 13.94
N PRO A 149 10.69 11.35 13.24
CA PRO A 149 10.34 12.46 12.37
C PRO A 149 9.98 13.72 13.18
N CYS A 150 10.24 14.88 12.58
CA CYS A 150 9.90 16.18 13.13
C CYS A 150 9.31 17.09 12.06
N SER A 151 7.98 17.13 11.97
CA SER A 151 7.26 18.07 11.10
C SER A 151 6.82 19.36 11.82
N PRO A 152 6.69 20.49 11.10
CA PRO A 152 6.07 21.69 11.64
C PRO A 152 4.62 21.38 12.09
N GLY A 153 4.29 21.67 13.36
CA GLY A 153 2.96 21.39 13.92
C GLY A 153 2.79 20.00 14.55
N ASP A 154 3.71 19.06 14.34
CA ASP A 154 3.67 17.75 15.00
C ASP A 154 4.24 17.81 16.43
N ASP A 155 3.62 17.09 17.36
CA ASP A 155 3.99 17.01 18.77
C ASP A 155 4.88 15.79 19.10
N ASN A 156 5.60 15.25 18.11
CA ASN A 156 6.54 14.13 18.26
C ASN A 156 7.83 14.44 19.06
N ASN A 157 7.79 15.46 19.92
CA ASN A 157 8.93 15.89 20.74
C ASN A 157 9.40 14.78 21.69
N GLN A 158 8.48 13.93 22.15
CA GLN A 158 8.79 12.83 23.06
C GLN A 158 9.64 11.74 22.40
N ALA A 159 9.39 11.43 21.13
CA ALA A 159 10.21 10.46 20.41
C ALA A 159 11.65 10.97 20.27
N VAL A 160 11.83 12.24 19.94
CA VAL A 160 13.16 12.88 19.87
C VAL A 160 13.85 12.85 21.23
N GLY A 161 13.13 13.17 22.32
CA GLY A 161 13.67 13.09 23.68
C GLY A 161 14.09 11.67 24.08
N LEU A 162 13.28 10.66 23.74
CA LEU A 162 13.59 9.26 24.00
C LEU A 162 14.77 8.76 23.17
N LEU A 163 14.82 9.14 21.88
CA LEU A 163 15.93 8.87 20.97
C LEU A 163 17.24 9.43 21.54
N LEU A 164 17.25 10.69 22.01
CA LEU A 164 18.41 11.31 22.64
C LEU A 164 18.77 10.67 23.99
N GLY A 165 17.78 10.23 24.77
CA GLY A 165 17.98 9.49 26.01
C GLY A 165 18.64 8.13 25.77
N LEU A 166 18.15 7.39 24.79
CA LEU A 166 18.71 6.11 24.34
C LEU A 166 20.12 6.29 23.77
N ALA A 167 20.37 7.33 22.98
CA ALA A 167 21.70 7.60 22.45
C ALA A 167 22.74 7.80 23.56
N HIS A 168 22.39 8.58 24.59
CA HIS A 168 23.27 8.76 25.75
C HIS A 168 23.49 7.44 26.51
N TYR A 169 22.45 6.64 26.71
CA TYR A 169 22.56 5.35 27.38
C TYR A 169 23.39 4.34 26.57
N PHE A 170 23.15 4.22 25.25
CA PHE A 170 23.83 3.30 24.34
C PHE A 170 25.31 3.62 24.22
N ARG A 171 25.70 4.90 24.29
CA ARG A 171 27.11 5.31 24.30
C ARG A 171 27.92 4.66 25.42
N ASN A 172 27.30 4.43 26.58
CA ASN A 172 27.95 3.84 27.74
C ASN A 172 27.95 2.29 27.73
N GLN A 173 27.36 1.67 26.72
CA GLN A 173 27.28 0.21 26.61
C GLN A 173 28.36 -0.33 25.67
N VAL A 174 28.99 -1.44 26.09
CA VAL A 174 30.10 -2.06 25.34
C VAL A 174 29.67 -3.17 24.39
N PHE A 175 28.41 -3.58 24.41
CA PHE A 175 27.97 -4.79 23.70
C PHE A 175 27.58 -4.58 22.23
N TRP A 176 27.62 -3.35 21.71
CA TRP A 176 27.25 -3.07 20.33
C TRP A 176 28.28 -3.62 19.33
N ALA A 177 27.76 -4.33 18.33
CA ALA A 177 28.51 -4.91 17.22
C ALA A 177 28.17 -4.22 15.89
N LYS A 178 27.11 -3.41 15.84
CA LYS A 178 26.73 -2.60 14.68
C LYS A 178 26.77 -1.12 15.05
N ASP A 179 27.08 -0.27 14.07
CA ASP A 179 26.93 1.17 14.25
C ASP A 179 25.45 1.47 14.50
N ILE A 180 25.14 2.44 15.36
CA ILE A 180 23.75 2.86 15.60
C ILE A 180 23.62 4.30 15.14
N ILE A 181 22.76 4.52 14.16
CA ILE A 181 22.45 5.83 13.59
C ILE A 181 21.19 6.34 14.26
N PHE A 182 21.29 7.50 14.90
CA PHE A 182 20.18 8.23 15.47
C PHE A 182 19.80 9.35 14.52
N LEU A 183 18.64 9.27 13.87
CA LEU A 183 18.19 10.19 12.84
C LEU A 183 16.98 11.00 13.29
N VAL A 184 17.05 12.31 13.13
CA VAL A 184 15.90 13.21 13.24
C VAL A 184 15.72 13.86 11.87
N ASN A 185 14.67 13.46 11.18
CA ASN A 185 14.32 13.93 9.84
C ASN A 185 13.23 15.02 9.91
N GLU A 186 13.37 16.03 9.07
CA GLU A 186 12.37 17.10 8.94
C GLU A 186 11.37 16.75 7.83
N HIS A 187 10.09 17.14 7.98
CA HIS A 187 9.01 16.86 7.01
C HIS A 187 8.77 15.35 6.75
N ASP A 188 8.72 14.55 7.82
CA ASP A 188 8.38 13.11 7.82
C ASP A 188 9.06 12.33 6.67
N LEU A 189 8.25 11.79 5.74
CA LEU A 189 8.67 10.97 4.61
C LEU A 189 9.60 11.70 3.64
N ILE A 190 9.46 13.02 3.44
CA ILE A 190 10.28 13.79 2.49
C ILE A 190 11.73 13.83 2.98
N GLY A 191 11.94 14.18 4.25
CA GLY A 191 13.27 14.19 4.85
C GLY A 191 13.87 12.79 4.91
N MET A 192 13.07 11.78 5.24
CA MET A 192 13.52 10.39 5.24
C MET A 192 13.97 9.92 3.85
N GLN A 193 13.19 10.25 2.80
CA GLN A 193 13.54 9.95 1.41
C GLN A 193 14.86 10.60 1.01
N ALA A 194 15.06 11.88 1.34
CA ALA A 194 16.31 12.61 1.09
C ALA A 194 17.51 11.92 1.74
N TRP A 195 17.33 11.47 2.98
CA TRP A 195 18.39 10.82 3.75
C TRP A 195 18.75 9.46 3.18
N LEU A 196 17.75 8.63 2.86
CA LEU A 196 17.97 7.32 2.25
C LEU A 196 18.62 7.42 0.87
N GLU A 197 18.18 8.36 0.03
CA GLU A 197 18.78 8.62 -1.29
C GLU A 197 20.24 9.06 -1.16
N GLY A 198 20.53 9.99 -0.25
CA GLY A 198 21.90 10.39 0.08
C GLY A 198 22.75 9.26 0.64
N TYR A 199 22.16 8.36 1.43
CA TYR A 199 22.84 7.22 2.04
C TYR A 199 23.20 6.12 1.04
N HIS A 200 22.32 5.86 0.08
CA HIS A 200 22.50 4.84 -0.95
C HIS A 200 23.12 5.40 -2.25
N HIS A 201 23.33 6.71 -2.35
CA HIS A 201 23.80 7.41 -3.55
C HIS A 201 22.89 7.16 -4.77
N THR A 202 21.59 7.21 -4.54
CA THR A 202 20.56 7.02 -5.57
C THR A 202 19.72 8.28 -5.67
N ASN A 203 19.38 8.74 -6.87
CA ASN A 203 18.44 9.84 -7.06
C ASN A 203 17.22 9.34 -7.86
N THR A 204 16.29 8.70 -7.16
CA THR A 204 15.11 8.06 -7.79
C THR A 204 13.95 9.03 -7.94
N THR A 205 13.80 9.97 -7.01
CA THR A 205 12.66 10.88 -6.98
C THR A 205 13.00 12.22 -7.64
N GLY A 206 14.27 12.52 -7.93
CA GLY A 206 14.70 13.82 -8.45
C GLY A 206 14.81 14.88 -7.34
N MET A 207 15.10 14.47 -6.12
CA MET A 207 15.27 15.37 -4.98
C MET A 207 16.68 15.94 -4.95
N ASP A 208 16.80 17.21 -4.58
CA ASP A 208 18.09 17.84 -4.37
C ASP A 208 18.51 17.64 -2.91
N TRP A 209 19.67 17.04 -2.70
CA TRP A 209 20.22 16.79 -1.37
C TRP A 209 21.72 17.05 -1.32
N SER A 210 22.19 17.55 -0.19
CA SER A 210 23.63 17.71 0.07
C SER A 210 24.29 16.35 0.35
N PRO A 211 25.52 16.09 -0.12
CA PRO A 211 26.20 14.82 0.13
C PRO A 211 26.40 14.57 1.62
N LEU A 212 26.20 13.32 2.05
CA LEU A 212 26.40 12.93 3.44
C LEU A 212 27.89 13.00 3.80
N GLN A 213 28.20 13.80 4.81
CA GLN A 213 29.58 13.98 5.32
C GLN A 213 30.08 12.76 6.10
N GLY A 214 29.18 12.00 6.70
CA GLY A 214 29.50 10.79 7.45
C GLY A 214 28.56 9.65 7.10
N ARG A 215 29.09 8.43 7.09
CA ARG A 215 28.31 7.23 6.77
C ARG A 215 28.61 6.10 7.75
N GLY A 216 27.58 5.30 8.05
CA GLY A 216 27.69 4.01 8.73
C GLY A 216 27.94 2.88 7.74
N GLY A 217 28.05 1.65 8.25
CA GLY A 217 28.03 0.44 7.42
C GLY A 217 26.63 0.08 6.91
N SER A 218 26.47 -1.00 6.13
CA SER A 218 25.17 -1.41 5.57
C SER A 218 24.07 -1.45 6.63
N ILE A 219 22.97 -0.72 6.40
CA ILE A 219 21.84 -0.72 7.32
C ILE A 219 21.18 -2.10 7.27
N GLN A 220 21.04 -2.73 8.43
CA GLN A 220 20.45 -4.07 8.58
C GLN A 220 18.98 -4.00 8.97
N ALA A 221 18.63 -3.09 9.89
CA ALA A 221 17.25 -2.85 10.30
C ALA A 221 17.08 -1.40 10.78
N ALA A 222 15.85 -0.90 10.72
CA ALA A 222 15.49 0.42 11.20
C ALA A 222 14.21 0.40 12.04
N LEU A 223 14.13 1.27 13.05
CA LEU A 223 12.91 1.51 13.81
C LEU A 223 12.64 3.00 13.82
N SER A 224 11.43 3.40 13.41
CA SER A 224 10.97 4.79 13.54
C SER A 224 10.05 4.94 14.74
N LEU A 225 10.18 6.04 15.47
CA LEU A 225 9.44 6.30 16.70
C LEU A 225 8.55 7.54 16.54
N GLU A 226 7.26 7.36 16.78
CA GLU A 226 6.24 8.42 16.75
C GLU A 226 5.49 8.46 18.08
N LEU A 227 5.84 9.36 18.98
CA LEU A 227 5.22 9.61 20.27
C LEU A 227 4.63 11.04 20.29
N SER A 228 3.46 11.21 19.68
CA SER A 228 2.81 12.53 19.53
C SER A 228 2.10 13.03 20.79
N SER A 229 1.98 12.22 21.85
CA SER A 229 1.26 12.60 23.06
C SER A 229 2.15 12.58 24.28
N ASP A 230 1.83 13.44 25.26
CA ASP A 230 2.64 13.54 26.47
C ASP A 230 2.58 12.29 27.36
N VAL A 231 1.49 11.54 27.22
CA VAL A 231 1.19 10.32 27.97
C VAL A 231 0.98 9.21 26.97
N VAL A 232 1.78 8.15 27.10
CA VAL A 232 1.65 6.95 26.28
C VAL A 232 0.86 5.91 27.07
N THR A 233 -0.27 5.48 26.52
CA THR A 233 -1.13 4.45 27.13
C THR A 233 -0.82 3.06 26.57
N SER A 234 -0.59 2.97 25.26
CA SER A 234 -0.20 1.76 24.55
C SER A 234 0.76 2.07 23.41
N LEU A 235 1.44 1.05 22.89
CA LEU A 235 2.28 1.13 21.71
C LEU A 235 1.64 0.37 20.54
N ASP A 236 1.49 1.04 19.41
CA ASP A 236 1.02 0.46 18.15
C ASP A 236 2.21 0.21 17.23
N ILE A 237 2.23 -0.94 16.58
CA ILE A 237 3.20 -1.21 15.51
C ILE A 237 2.55 -0.98 14.15
N VAL A 238 3.26 -0.24 13.30
CA VAL A 238 2.85 0.05 11.92
C VAL A 238 3.87 -0.55 10.97
N LEU A 239 3.35 -1.28 9.98
CA LEU A 239 4.11 -2.19 9.12
C LEU A 239 3.92 -1.89 7.63
N GLU A 240 2.85 -1.16 7.27
CA GLU A 240 2.48 -0.90 5.89
C GLU A 240 3.39 0.16 5.25
N GLY A 241 4.23 -0.31 4.33
CA GLY A 241 5.10 0.53 3.53
C GLY A 241 4.60 0.84 2.13
N LEU A 242 5.49 1.46 1.35
CA LEU A 242 5.20 1.90 -0.01
C LEU A 242 4.81 0.71 -0.90
N ASN A 243 3.83 0.90 -1.77
CA ASN A 243 3.29 -0.12 -2.70
C ASN A 243 2.76 -1.38 -2.01
N GLY A 244 2.45 -1.32 -0.70
CA GLY A 244 1.94 -2.47 0.06
C GLY A 244 3.02 -3.45 0.49
N GLN A 245 4.30 -3.05 0.47
CA GLN A 245 5.40 -3.82 1.05
C GLN A 245 5.25 -3.91 2.57
N LEU A 246 5.64 -5.05 3.13
CA LEU A 246 5.66 -5.32 4.56
C LEU A 246 7.09 -5.74 4.96
N PRO A 247 7.55 -5.38 6.17
CA PRO A 247 8.79 -5.91 6.71
C PRO A 247 8.66 -7.39 7.00
N ASN A 248 9.79 -8.03 7.27
CA ASN A 248 9.84 -9.38 7.78
C ASN A 248 9.01 -9.52 9.09
N LEU A 249 8.12 -10.53 9.15
CA LEU A 249 7.22 -10.77 10.27
C LEU A 249 7.93 -10.92 11.63
N ASP A 250 9.17 -11.40 11.64
CA ASP A 250 9.94 -11.54 12.88
C ASP A 250 10.20 -10.20 13.56
N LEU A 251 10.23 -9.08 12.82
CA LEU A 251 10.35 -7.74 13.41
C LEU A 251 9.10 -7.38 14.24
N ALA A 252 7.91 -7.74 13.75
CA ALA A 252 6.65 -7.54 14.47
C ALA A 252 6.54 -8.51 15.66
N ASN A 253 6.96 -9.76 15.48
CA ASN A 253 6.98 -10.76 16.55
C ASN A 253 7.96 -10.36 17.67
N LEU A 254 9.12 -9.78 17.31
CA LEU A 254 10.08 -9.25 18.25
C LEU A 254 9.49 -8.13 19.11
N PHE A 255 8.81 -7.17 18.47
CA PHE A 255 8.09 -6.10 19.17
C PHE A 255 7.08 -6.69 20.16
N TYR A 256 6.22 -7.60 19.69
CA TYR A 256 5.19 -8.21 20.53
C TYR A 256 5.77 -8.98 21.71
N ALA A 257 6.83 -9.77 21.50
CA ALA A 257 7.51 -10.53 22.55
C ALA A 257 8.09 -9.62 23.64
N PHE A 258 8.66 -8.46 23.28
CA PHE A 258 9.14 -7.49 24.26
C PHE A 258 8.01 -6.74 24.96
N CYS A 259 6.90 -6.43 24.28
CA CYS A 259 5.71 -5.88 24.93
C CYS A 259 5.19 -6.83 26.02
N GLN A 260 5.06 -8.12 25.71
CA GLN A 260 4.64 -9.13 26.69
C GLN A 260 5.61 -9.24 27.86
N LYS A 261 6.92 -9.30 27.59
CA LYS A 261 7.95 -9.43 28.63
C LYS A 261 7.95 -8.25 29.60
N ILE A 262 7.83 -7.03 29.08
CA ILE A 262 7.92 -5.80 29.88
C ILE A 262 6.56 -5.43 30.49
N GLY A 263 5.46 -6.00 30.00
CA GLY A 263 4.11 -5.69 30.45
C GLY A 263 3.54 -4.41 29.83
N VAL A 264 3.92 -4.10 28.58
CA VAL A 264 3.40 -2.93 27.84
C VAL A 264 2.21 -3.34 26.99
N LEU A 265 1.12 -2.58 27.10
CA LEU A 265 -0.04 -2.77 26.23
C LEU A 265 0.34 -2.45 24.79
N CYS A 266 0.11 -3.41 23.89
CA CYS A 266 0.44 -3.28 22.48
C CYS A 266 -0.77 -3.53 21.58
N THR A 267 -0.82 -2.75 20.50
CA THR A 267 -1.90 -2.77 19.51
C THR A 267 -1.33 -2.95 18.11
N ILE A 268 -2.20 -3.38 17.20
CA ILE A 268 -1.97 -3.31 15.75
C ILE A 268 -3.20 -2.66 15.14
N GLN A 269 -3.01 -1.72 14.21
CA GLN A 269 -4.09 -0.91 13.66
C GLN A 269 -4.87 -0.10 14.73
N GLY A 270 -4.25 0.21 15.87
CA GLY A 270 -4.92 0.85 17.00
C GLY A 270 -5.94 -0.04 17.74
N ARG A 271 -5.97 -1.35 17.43
CA ARG A 271 -6.88 -2.32 18.03
C ARG A 271 -6.15 -3.17 19.08
N ILE A 272 -6.79 -3.34 20.25
CA ILE A 272 -6.25 -4.16 21.35
C ILE A 272 -6.45 -5.64 21.01
N GLN A 273 -5.47 -6.46 21.39
CA GLN A 273 -5.57 -7.90 21.21
C GLN A 273 -6.68 -8.51 22.08
N ARG A 274 -7.45 -9.40 21.46
CA ARG A 274 -8.49 -10.19 22.11
C ARG A 274 -8.12 -11.66 22.05
N ASN A 275 -8.51 -12.39 23.10
CA ASN A 275 -8.27 -13.83 23.22
C ASN A 275 -9.56 -14.65 23.02
N ASP A 276 -10.71 -14.01 22.85
CA ASP A 276 -12.02 -14.64 22.70
C ASP A 276 -12.38 -14.89 21.23
N TRP A 277 -11.51 -15.58 20.50
CA TRP A 277 -11.64 -15.85 19.06
C TRP A 277 -12.90 -16.62 18.67
N ASP A 278 -13.38 -17.50 19.55
CA ASP A 278 -14.63 -18.26 19.37
C ASP A 278 -15.88 -17.38 19.48
N SER A 279 -15.77 -16.21 20.09
CA SER A 279 -16.90 -15.30 20.26
C SER A 279 -17.16 -14.53 18.96
N VAL A 280 -18.43 -14.29 18.65
CA VAL A 280 -18.81 -13.47 17.48
C VAL A 280 -18.14 -12.09 17.55
N SER A 281 -17.99 -11.53 18.75
CA SER A 281 -17.33 -10.24 18.95
C SER A 281 -15.82 -10.30 18.73
N GLY A 282 -15.16 -11.40 19.10
CA GLY A 282 -13.73 -11.62 18.87
C GLY A 282 -13.44 -11.84 17.39
N TYR A 283 -14.23 -12.67 16.71
CA TYR A 283 -14.15 -12.84 15.26
C TYR A 283 -14.37 -11.50 14.51
N SER A 284 -15.42 -10.75 14.85
CA SER A 284 -15.69 -9.44 14.22
C SER A 284 -14.51 -8.48 14.41
N HIS A 285 -13.94 -8.44 15.60
CA HIS A 285 -12.76 -7.62 15.91
C HIS A 285 -11.52 -8.04 15.09
N ALA A 286 -11.28 -9.35 14.96
CA ALA A 286 -10.19 -9.89 14.15
C ALA A 286 -10.35 -9.54 12.66
N VAL A 287 -11.56 -9.69 12.11
CA VAL A 287 -11.90 -9.32 10.73
C VAL A 287 -11.71 -7.82 10.51
N GLN A 288 -12.20 -6.97 11.42
CA GLN A 288 -12.03 -5.52 11.33
C GLN A 288 -10.55 -5.12 11.35
N THR A 289 -9.75 -5.72 12.22
CA THR A 289 -8.30 -5.47 12.32
C THR A 289 -7.58 -5.90 11.04
N MET A 290 -7.89 -7.10 10.53
CA MET A 290 -7.35 -7.60 9.27
C MET A 290 -7.76 -6.71 8.09
N MET A 291 -9.02 -6.28 8.02
CA MET A 291 -9.52 -5.43 6.96
C MET A 291 -8.88 -4.04 7.01
N LEU A 292 -8.65 -3.46 8.20
CA LEU A 292 -7.88 -2.22 8.34
C LEU A 292 -6.49 -2.33 7.71
N MET A 293 -5.76 -3.42 8.01
CA MET A 293 -4.45 -3.69 7.40
C MET A 293 -4.56 -3.83 5.87
N VAL A 294 -5.58 -4.53 5.36
CA VAL A 294 -5.82 -4.68 3.92
C VAL A 294 -6.08 -3.32 3.26
N MET A 295 -6.90 -2.46 3.86
CA MET A 295 -7.18 -1.12 3.34
C MET A 295 -5.92 -0.23 3.35
N LYS A 296 -5.14 -0.26 4.43
CA LYS A 296 -3.86 0.47 4.50
C LYS A 296 -2.87 -0.02 3.46
N GLN A 297 -2.70 -1.33 3.32
CA GLN A 297 -1.81 -1.92 2.32
C GLN A 297 -2.28 -1.61 0.89
N ALA A 298 -3.58 -1.69 0.62
CA ALA A 298 -4.17 -1.42 -0.70
C ALA A 298 -3.97 0.04 -1.15
N SER A 299 -3.92 0.99 -0.21
CA SER A 299 -3.64 2.40 -0.53
C SER A 299 -2.25 2.60 -1.17
N GLY A 300 -1.31 1.68 -0.95
CA GLY A 300 0.05 1.74 -1.47
C GLY A 300 0.91 2.90 -0.97
N ARG A 301 0.39 3.71 -0.03
CA ARG A 301 1.14 4.77 0.63
C ARG A 301 1.90 4.24 1.84
N SER A 302 2.98 4.91 2.22
CA SER A 302 3.70 4.61 3.45
C SER A 302 2.96 5.19 4.66
N TRP A 303 2.67 4.38 5.68
CA TRP A 303 1.97 4.83 6.90
C TRP A 303 2.91 5.30 8.04
N GLY A 304 4.21 5.27 7.78
CA GLY A 304 5.27 5.88 8.59
C GLY A 304 6.60 5.85 7.83
N ASP A 305 7.64 6.44 8.40
CA ASP A 305 8.96 6.54 7.75
C ASP A 305 9.59 5.20 7.35
N HIS A 306 9.28 4.14 8.11
CA HIS A 306 9.80 2.80 7.87
C HIS A 306 9.51 2.29 6.45
N GLY A 307 8.39 2.67 5.84
CA GLY A 307 8.00 2.12 4.54
C GLY A 307 8.93 2.52 3.39
N LEU A 308 9.72 3.60 3.54
CA LEU A 308 10.75 3.98 2.56
C LEU A 308 12.01 3.12 2.66
N PHE A 309 12.30 2.56 3.85
CA PHE A 309 13.42 1.64 4.05
C PHE A 309 13.21 0.31 3.32
N LEU A 310 11.97 -0.18 3.25
CA LEU A 310 11.63 -1.47 2.63
C LEU A 310 12.05 -1.54 1.16
N ARG A 311 12.00 -0.41 0.43
CA ARG A 311 12.47 -0.29 -0.95
C ARG A 311 13.95 -0.63 -1.13
N TYR A 312 14.75 -0.42 -0.08
CA TYR A 312 16.19 -0.72 -0.06
C TYR A 312 16.50 -2.11 0.56
N HIS A 313 15.48 -2.94 0.77
CA HIS A 313 15.58 -4.22 1.48
C HIS A 313 16.17 -4.05 2.89
N ILE A 314 15.77 -2.98 3.56
CA ILE A 314 16.07 -2.73 4.97
C ILE A 314 14.78 -3.00 5.74
N GLU A 315 14.82 -3.99 6.62
CA GLU A 315 13.65 -4.33 7.44
C GLU A 315 13.38 -3.24 8.46
N ALA A 316 12.20 -2.64 8.39
CA ALA A 316 11.86 -1.51 9.23
C ALA A 316 10.40 -1.51 9.66
N ALA A 317 10.15 -0.97 10.85
CA ALA A 317 8.80 -0.75 11.38
C ALA A 317 8.72 0.59 12.12
N THR A 318 7.52 1.18 12.16
CA THR A 318 7.25 2.36 13.00
C THR A 318 6.54 1.91 14.28
N ILE A 319 6.98 2.42 15.43
CA ILE A 319 6.31 2.26 16.71
C ILE A 319 5.63 3.58 17.06
N LYS A 320 4.30 3.57 17.13
CA LYS A 320 3.47 4.74 17.47
C LYS A 320 2.98 4.66 18.91
N GLY A 321 3.06 5.77 19.65
CA GLY A 321 2.48 5.92 20.98
C GLY A 321 1.02 6.36 20.89
N ILE A 322 0.11 5.59 21.48
CA ILE A 322 -1.33 5.89 21.50
C ILE A 322 -1.75 6.35 22.89
N ASN A 323 -2.64 7.35 22.96
CA ASN A 323 -3.23 7.90 24.18
C ASN A 323 -4.77 7.72 24.23
N SER A 324 -5.24 6.54 23.86
CA SER A 324 -6.68 6.21 23.85
C SER A 324 -7.09 5.41 25.10
N PHE A 325 -6.17 4.66 25.71
CA PHE A 325 -6.49 3.70 26.77
C PHE A 325 -6.10 4.23 28.15
N ARG A 326 -6.79 5.28 28.61
CA ARG A 326 -6.46 6.04 29.85
C ARG A 326 -6.29 5.21 31.13
N GLN A 327 -6.83 3.99 31.17
CA GLN A 327 -6.66 3.04 32.28
C GLN A 327 -5.22 2.55 32.42
N TYR A 328 -4.48 2.52 31.32
CA TYR A 328 -3.09 2.12 31.25
C TYR A 328 -2.19 3.35 31.09
N LYS A 329 -1.05 3.34 31.75
CA LYS A 329 -0.01 4.36 31.58
C LYS A 329 1.32 3.64 31.45
N THR A 330 2.06 3.98 30.41
CA THR A 330 3.38 3.44 30.13
C THR A 330 4.41 4.55 30.31
N ASP A 331 5.36 4.32 31.21
CA ASP A 331 6.43 5.28 31.45
C ASP A 331 7.44 5.30 30.30
N ALA A 332 8.06 6.45 30.02
CA ALA A 332 9.11 6.58 29.02
C ALA A 332 10.32 5.65 29.30
N THR A 333 10.58 5.33 30.58
CA THR A 333 11.59 4.35 30.97
C THR A 333 11.24 2.96 30.43
N THR A 334 9.98 2.58 30.50
CA THR A 334 9.47 1.29 30.04
C THR A 334 9.55 1.18 28.52
N VAL A 335 9.18 2.25 27.79
CA VAL A 335 9.36 2.31 26.33
C VAL A 335 10.84 2.24 25.95
N GLY A 336 11.71 2.95 26.68
CA GLY A 336 13.16 2.89 26.45
C GLY A 336 13.77 1.51 26.71
N ARG A 337 13.29 0.77 27.72
CA ARG A 337 13.69 -0.63 27.95
C ARG A 337 13.24 -1.53 26.80
N LEU A 338 12.03 -1.35 26.28
CA LEU A 338 11.53 -2.10 25.13
C LEU A 338 12.41 -1.89 23.90
N LEU A 339 12.73 -0.63 23.59
CA LEU A 339 13.61 -0.28 22.48
C LEU A 339 15.03 -0.82 22.70
N GLU A 340 15.59 -0.71 23.91
CA GLU A 340 16.87 -1.34 24.26
C GLU A 340 16.85 -2.85 23.96
N GLY A 341 15.82 -3.56 24.41
CA GLY A 341 15.66 -5.00 24.18
C GLY A 341 15.64 -5.35 22.69
N MET A 342 14.83 -4.64 21.91
CA MET A 342 14.75 -4.81 20.45
C MET A 342 16.11 -4.56 19.78
N TYR A 343 16.77 -3.44 20.09
CA TYR A 343 18.08 -3.12 19.52
C TYR A 343 19.15 -4.13 19.92
N ARG A 344 19.11 -4.69 21.14
CA ARG A 344 20.02 -5.76 21.54
C ARG A 344 19.84 -7.02 20.70
N LYS A 345 18.62 -7.32 20.25
CA LYS A 345 18.35 -8.46 19.37
C LYS A 345 18.73 -8.18 17.92
N LEU A 346 18.37 -7.02 17.40
CA LEU A 346 18.79 -6.58 16.05
C LEU A 346 20.31 -6.48 15.93
N ASN A 347 21.01 -6.08 17.00
CA ASN A 347 22.47 -6.02 17.02
C ASN A 347 23.13 -7.40 16.84
N ASN A 348 22.47 -8.47 17.31
CA ASN A 348 22.97 -9.84 17.25
C ASN A 348 22.65 -10.55 15.94
N LEU A 349 21.91 -9.92 15.03
CA LEU A 349 21.70 -10.46 13.68
C LEU A 349 23.05 -10.69 13.00
N LEU A 350 23.29 -11.90 12.48
CA LEU A 350 24.50 -12.18 11.72
C LEU A 350 24.33 -11.85 10.23
N GLU A 351 23.09 -11.84 9.77
CA GLU A 351 22.70 -11.61 8.39
C GLU A 351 21.40 -10.81 8.34
N ARG A 352 21.01 -10.37 7.13
CA ARG A 352 19.73 -9.71 6.91
C ARG A 352 18.59 -10.66 7.25
N LEU A 353 17.51 -10.12 7.79
CA LEU A 353 16.28 -10.88 8.05
C LEU A 353 15.71 -11.45 6.74
N HIS A 354 15.67 -12.77 6.62
CA HIS A 354 15.19 -13.45 5.40
C HIS A 354 14.43 -14.76 5.66
N GLN A 355 14.45 -15.30 6.89
CA GLN A 355 13.87 -16.62 7.18
C GLN A 355 12.35 -16.60 7.37
N SER A 356 11.78 -15.50 7.89
CA SER A 356 10.33 -15.37 8.11
C SER A 356 9.53 -14.91 6.89
N TYR A 357 8.23 -14.73 7.08
CA TYR A 357 7.28 -14.30 6.06
C TYR A 357 7.39 -12.79 5.74
N PHE A 358 7.27 -12.45 4.46
CA PHE A 358 7.13 -11.07 3.93
C PHE A 358 5.71 -10.77 3.42
N PHE A 359 4.88 -11.81 3.31
CA PHE A 359 3.55 -11.76 2.75
C PHE A 359 2.58 -12.37 3.76
N TYR A 360 1.96 -11.50 4.56
CA TYR A 360 1.09 -11.90 5.65
C TYR A 360 0.00 -10.84 5.92
N LEU A 361 -1.09 -11.27 6.55
CA LEU A 361 -2.10 -10.39 7.15
C LEU A 361 -2.19 -10.69 8.65
N MET A 362 -2.39 -9.66 9.48
CA MET A 362 -2.41 -9.81 10.93
C MET A 362 -3.79 -9.44 11.49
N PRO A 363 -4.67 -10.41 11.76
CA PRO A 363 -5.90 -10.16 12.53
C PRO A 363 -5.61 -9.80 14.00
N SER A 364 -4.42 -10.14 14.52
CA SER A 364 -3.92 -9.81 15.85
C SER A 364 -2.39 -9.85 15.87
N LEU A 365 -1.73 -9.31 16.89
CA LEU A 365 -0.26 -9.44 17.05
C LEU A 365 0.19 -10.86 17.42
N SER A 366 -0.72 -11.68 17.96
CA SER A 366 -0.43 -13.07 18.33
C SER A 366 -0.67 -14.07 17.20
N HIS A 367 -1.38 -13.66 16.13
CA HIS A 367 -1.81 -14.55 15.05
C HIS A 367 -1.70 -13.86 13.70
N PHE A 368 -1.21 -14.59 12.70
CA PHE A 368 -1.06 -14.09 11.33
C PHE A 368 -1.64 -15.09 10.32
N VAL A 369 -2.01 -14.60 9.14
CA VAL A 369 -2.46 -15.38 7.99
C VAL A 369 -1.34 -15.33 6.96
N SER A 370 -0.76 -16.49 6.64
CA SER A 370 0.29 -16.57 5.62
C SER A 370 -0.26 -16.48 4.20
N ILE A 371 0.61 -16.16 3.25
CA ILE A 371 0.30 -16.15 1.81
C ILE A 371 -0.44 -17.40 1.31
N GLY A 372 -0.13 -18.58 1.87
CA GLY A 372 -0.76 -19.84 1.49
C GLY A 372 -2.26 -19.91 1.82
N TYR A 373 -2.72 -19.17 2.84
CA TYR A 373 -4.12 -19.18 3.25
C TYR A 373 -4.96 -18.13 2.52
N TYR A 374 -4.43 -16.93 2.27
CA TYR A 374 -5.22 -15.86 1.64
C TYR A 374 -5.18 -15.90 0.10
N MET A 375 -4.11 -16.41 -0.53
CA MET A 375 -4.02 -16.49 -1.99
C MET A 375 -5.12 -17.34 -2.66
N PRO A 376 -5.62 -18.44 -2.06
CA PRO A 376 -6.77 -19.17 -2.60
C PRO A 376 -8.02 -18.30 -2.85
N ALA A 377 -8.30 -17.30 -2.01
CA ALA A 377 -9.43 -16.38 -2.23
C ALA A 377 -9.26 -15.61 -3.55
N PHE A 378 -8.07 -15.08 -3.81
CA PHE A 378 -7.76 -14.44 -5.08
C PHE A 378 -7.75 -15.44 -6.24
N GLY A 379 -7.20 -16.64 -6.04
CA GLY A 379 -7.18 -17.71 -7.04
C GLY A 379 -8.59 -18.08 -7.54
N LEU A 380 -9.56 -18.17 -6.63
CA LEU A 380 -10.97 -18.41 -6.99
C LEU A 380 -11.55 -17.30 -7.87
N LEU A 381 -11.20 -16.02 -7.63
CA LEU A 381 -11.60 -14.90 -8.49
C LEU A 381 -10.88 -14.95 -9.85
N ALA A 382 -9.59 -15.28 -9.87
CA ALA A 382 -8.82 -15.40 -11.10
C ALA A 382 -9.34 -16.54 -12.00
N VAL A 383 -9.78 -17.66 -11.42
CA VAL A 383 -10.38 -18.79 -12.16
C VAL A 383 -11.62 -18.36 -12.93
N ILE A 384 -12.42 -17.41 -12.41
CA ILE A 384 -13.59 -16.87 -13.12
C ILE A 384 -13.16 -16.26 -14.46
N LEU A 385 -12.10 -15.46 -14.46
CA LEU A 385 -11.58 -14.84 -15.68
C LEU A 385 -11.09 -15.89 -16.69
N LEU A 386 -10.39 -16.92 -16.20
CA LEU A 386 -9.92 -18.02 -17.05
C LEU A 386 -11.08 -18.82 -17.66
N LEU A 387 -12.09 -19.17 -16.88
CA LEU A 387 -13.29 -19.87 -17.36
C LEU A 387 -14.06 -19.04 -18.40
N ARG A 388 -14.16 -17.71 -18.19
CA ARG A 388 -14.76 -16.79 -19.16
C ARG A 388 -13.96 -16.66 -20.44
N ALA A 389 -12.63 -16.59 -20.34
CA ALA A 389 -11.76 -16.58 -21.51
C ALA A 389 -11.88 -17.89 -22.32
N LEU A 390 -11.91 -19.03 -21.64
CA LEU A 390 -12.06 -20.35 -22.28
C LEU A 390 -13.42 -20.50 -22.98
N ASP A 391 -14.50 -20.07 -22.34
CA ASP A 391 -15.84 -20.10 -22.93
C ASP A 391 -15.93 -19.22 -24.19
N LEU A 392 -15.40 -18.00 -24.14
CA LEU A 392 -15.31 -17.12 -25.31
C LEU A 392 -14.45 -17.72 -26.43
N TRP A 393 -13.31 -18.33 -26.08
CA TRP A 393 -12.44 -19.00 -27.04
C TRP A 393 -13.15 -20.16 -27.75
N VAL A 394 -13.90 -20.99 -27.01
CA VAL A 394 -14.68 -22.08 -27.58
C VAL A 394 -15.76 -21.54 -28.53
N GLN A 395 -16.50 -20.51 -28.12
CA GLN A 395 -17.55 -19.90 -28.94
C GLN A 395 -17.00 -19.28 -30.23
N LEU A 396 -15.80 -18.71 -30.19
CA LEU A 396 -15.11 -18.19 -31.37
C LEU A 396 -14.58 -19.30 -32.29
N ALA A 397 -14.20 -20.45 -31.73
CA ALA A 397 -13.65 -21.58 -32.48
C ALA A 397 -14.74 -22.48 -33.12
N THR A 398 -15.97 -22.46 -32.62
CA THR A 398 -17.09 -23.23 -33.19
C THR A 398 -17.64 -22.54 -34.44
N PRO A 399 -17.61 -23.17 -35.63
CA PRO A 399 -18.21 -22.59 -36.84
C PRO A 399 -19.74 -22.50 -36.68
N PRO A 400 -20.39 -21.49 -37.29
CA PRO A 400 -21.84 -21.42 -37.29
C PRO A 400 -22.43 -22.68 -37.93
N SER A 401 -23.51 -23.21 -37.34
CA SER A 401 -24.25 -24.32 -37.93
C SER A 401 -24.76 -23.92 -39.31
N ARG A 402 -24.28 -24.58 -40.37
CA ARG A 402 -24.88 -24.47 -41.71
C ARG A 402 -26.32 -24.98 -41.60
N ASN A 403 -27.29 -24.07 -41.68
CA ASN A 403 -28.64 -24.47 -42.08
C ASN A 403 -28.56 -24.91 -43.55
N GLU A 404 -29.18 -26.04 -43.88
CA GLU A 404 -29.06 -26.70 -45.19
C GLU A 404 -29.75 -25.96 -46.35
N ASP A 405 -30.34 -24.79 -46.13
CA ASP A 405 -30.96 -23.98 -47.19
C ASP A 405 -30.41 -22.55 -47.20
N GLY A 406 -29.68 -22.20 -48.27
CA GLY A 406 -29.38 -20.81 -48.61
C GLY A 406 -27.90 -20.53 -48.85
N VAL A 407 -27.60 -20.08 -50.07
CA VAL A 407 -26.29 -19.67 -50.61
C VAL A 407 -25.41 -19.00 -49.56
N ALA A 408 -24.25 -19.59 -49.28
CA ALA A 408 -23.20 -18.96 -48.51
C ALA A 408 -22.55 -17.87 -49.38
N ASP A 409 -22.88 -16.60 -49.12
CA ASP A 409 -22.02 -15.50 -49.54
C ASP A 409 -20.67 -15.67 -48.83
N ILE A 410 -19.70 -16.18 -49.58
CA ILE A 410 -18.29 -16.21 -49.22
C ILE A 410 -17.78 -14.79 -49.45
N GLU A 411 -18.13 -13.88 -48.55
CA GLU A 411 -17.22 -12.83 -48.14
C GLU A 411 -16.80 -13.16 -46.72
N GLN A 412 -15.77 -14.01 -46.60
CA GLN A 412 -14.80 -13.87 -45.51
C GLN A 412 -14.10 -12.52 -45.72
N SER A 413 -14.83 -11.43 -45.54
CA SER A 413 -14.24 -10.12 -45.33
C SER A 413 -13.33 -10.28 -44.12
N SER A 414 -12.11 -9.77 -44.28
CA SER A 414 -11.07 -9.74 -43.26
C SER A 414 -11.53 -8.92 -42.06
N THR A 415 -12.45 -9.49 -41.30
CA THR A 415 -12.99 -8.94 -40.08
C THR A 415 -11.87 -8.91 -39.05
N GLY A 416 -11.86 -7.84 -38.28
CA GLY A 416 -11.69 -8.06 -36.85
C GLY A 416 -10.42 -7.50 -36.23
N VAL A 417 -9.40 -7.11 -36.99
CA VAL A 417 -8.20 -6.48 -36.37
C VAL A 417 -8.50 -5.03 -36.02
N LEU A 418 -9.05 -4.24 -36.96
CA LEU A 418 -9.31 -2.82 -36.72
C LEU A 418 -10.44 -2.59 -35.69
N SER A 419 -11.45 -3.46 -35.67
CA SER A 419 -12.57 -3.38 -34.71
C SER A 419 -12.12 -3.66 -33.28
N VAL A 420 -11.06 -4.43 -33.07
CA VAL A 420 -10.48 -4.70 -31.73
C VAL A 420 -9.36 -3.71 -31.39
N LEU A 421 -8.51 -3.35 -32.36
CA LEU A 421 -7.37 -2.47 -32.15
C LEU A 421 -7.81 -1.02 -31.84
N THR A 422 -8.84 -0.52 -32.51
CA THR A 422 -9.34 0.85 -32.31
C THR A 422 -9.79 1.11 -30.86
N PRO A 423 -10.71 0.34 -30.25
CA PRO A 423 -11.09 0.54 -28.86
C PRO A 423 -9.92 0.27 -27.91
N LEU A 424 -9.03 -0.68 -28.21
CA LEU A 424 -7.83 -0.94 -27.41
C LEU A 424 -6.92 0.30 -27.33
N VAL A 425 -6.55 0.86 -28.48
CA VAL A 425 -5.65 2.02 -28.57
C VAL A 425 -6.31 3.25 -27.94
N ILE A 426 -7.58 3.52 -28.26
CA ILE A 426 -8.29 4.68 -27.71
C ILE A 426 -8.39 4.60 -26.19
N SER A 427 -8.74 3.43 -25.63
CA SER A 427 -8.79 3.25 -24.17
C SER A 427 -7.43 3.50 -23.50
N HIS A 428 -6.33 3.04 -24.09
CA HIS A 428 -4.98 3.30 -23.55
C HIS A 428 -4.54 4.75 -23.74
N LEU A 429 -4.92 5.41 -24.83
CA LEU A 429 -4.69 6.86 -25.01
C LEU A 429 -5.46 7.66 -23.98
N THR A 430 -6.69 7.28 -23.64
CA THR A 430 -7.46 7.92 -22.54
C THR A 430 -6.79 7.67 -21.18
N GLY A 431 -6.24 6.47 -20.94
CA GLY A 431 -5.44 6.22 -19.74
C GLY A 431 -4.14 7.03 -19.67
N ALA A 432 -3.44 7.16 -20.79
CA ALA A 432 -2.26 8.02 -20.90
C ALA A 432 -2.61 9.49 -20.68
N ALA A 433 -3.76 9.94 -21.19
CA ALA A 433 -4.29 11.27 -20.92
C ALA A 433 -4.61 11.45 -19.41
N LEU A 434 -5.21 10.45 -18.77
CA LEU A 434 -5.49 10.46 -17.34
C LEU A 434 -4.23 10.55 -16.47
N TYR A 435 -3.12 9.98 -16.95
CA TYR A 435 -1.81 10.03 -16.30
C TYR A 435 -1.06 11.36 -16.53
N LEU A 436 -1.08 11.88 -17.77
CA LEU A 436 -0.23 13.02 -18.15
C LEU A 436 -0.92 14.38 -18.01
N LEU A 437 -2.21 14.49 -18.32
CA LEU A 437 -2.89 15.78 -18.40
C LEU A 437 -3.04 16.50 -17.05
N PRO A 438 -3.39 15.82 -15.93
CA PRO A 438 -3.69 16.52 -14.68
C PRO A 438 -2.58 17.46 -14.22
N VAL A 439 -1.33 17.00 -14.24
CA VAL A 439 -0.18 17.81 -13.79
C VAL A 439 0.31 18.74 -14.90
N ARG A 440 0.30 18.32 -16.18
CA ARG A 440 0.82 19.15 -17.27
C ARG A 440 -0.05 20.35 -17.61
N PHE A 441 -1.36 20.27 -17.40
CA PHE A 441 -2.31 21.33 -17.76
C PHE A 441 -2.85 22.07 -16.54
N GLN A 442 -2.29 21.85 -15.34
CA GLN A 442 -2.75 22.49 -14.12
C GLN A 442 -2.68 24.03 -14.21
N GLU A 443 -1.58 24.61 -14.73
CA GLU A 443 -1.41 26.07 -14.86
C GLU A 443 -2.49 26.67 -15.78
N MET A 444 -2.73 26.05 -16.93
CA MET A 444 -3.78 26.48 -17.86
C MET A 444 -5.18 26.39 -17.24
N ALA A 445 -5.44 25.34 -16.46
CA ALA A 445 -6.73 25.15 -15.80
C ALA A 445 -6.95 26.19 -14.70
N VAL A 446 -5.91 26.54 -13.94
CA VAL A 446 -5.96 27.59 -12.90
C VAL A 446 -6.27 28.95 -13.53
N GLU A 447 -5.59 29.30 -14.63
CA GLU A 447 -5.83 30.56 -15.35
C GLU A 447 -7.27 30.68 -15.88
N HIS A 448 -7.84 29.58 -16.38
CA HIS A 448 -9.15 29.60 -17.01
C HIS A 448 -10.32 29.50 -16.01
N PHE A 449 -10.16 28.70 -14.95
CA PHE A 449 -11.24 28.36 -14.02
C PHE A 449 -11.13 29.03 -12.65
N GLN A 450 -10.05 29.77 -12.36
CA GLN A 450 -9.82 30.45 -11.06
C GLN A 450 -9.91 29.51 -9.84
N VAL A 451 -9.47 28.27 -10.01
CA VAL A 451 -9.38 27.25 -8.95
C VAL A 451 -7.94 27.10 -8.47
N SER A 452 -7.75 26.53 -7.28
CA SER A 452 -6.41 26.15 -6.81
C SER A 452 -5.78 25.06 -7.71
N GLU A 453 -4.45 24.92 -7.68
CA GLU A 453 -3.76 23.92 -8.49
C GLU A 453 -4.16 22.48 -8.13
N THR A 454 -4.32 22.18 -6.84
CA THR A 454 -4.78 20.87 -6.35
C THR A 454 -6.17 20.54 -6.90
N GLU A 455 -7.10 21.50 -6.80
CA GLU A 455 -8.43 21.38 -7.38
C GLU A 455 -8.36 21.23 -8.91
N ALA A 456 -7.50 21.98 -9.59
CA ALA A 456 -7.32 21.86 -11.04
C ALA A 456 -6.88 20.46 -11.46
N VAL A 457 -5.92 19.87 -10.75
CA VAL A 457 -5.46 18.49 -10.96
C VAL A 457 -6.61 17.50 -10.78
N VAL A 458 -7.34 17.58 -9.67
CA VAL A 458 -8.45 16.67 -9.35
C VAL A 458 -9.62 16.84 -10.33
N LEU A 459 -9.98 18.07 -10.69
CA LEU A 459 -11.02 18.37 -11.68
C LEU A 459 -10.63 17.85 -13.07
N THR A 460 -9.35 17.96 -13.45
CA THR A 460 -8.85 17.40 -14.71
C THR A 460 -8.93 15.87 -14.71
N VAL A 461 -8.58 15.21 -13.59
CA VAL A 461 -8.75 13.76 -13.42
C VAL A 461 -10.22 13.37 -13.62
N ILE A 462 -11.15 14.06 -12.96
CA ILE A 462 -12.59 13.81 -13.09
C ILE A 462 -13.06 14.06 -14.52
N ALA A 463 -12.62 15.14 -15.17
CA ALA A 463 -12.99 15.48 -16.54
C ALA A 463 -12.51 14.43 -17.54
N VAL A 464 -11.27 13.96 -17.45
CA VAL A 464 -10.74 12.90 -18.32
C VAL A 464 -11.45 11.58 -18.04
N TYR A 465 -11.65 11.23 -16.76
CA TYR A 465 -12.32 9.99 -16.36
C TYR A 465 -13.77 9.92 -16.84
N THR A 466 -14.52 11.02 -16.70
CA THR A 466 -15.91 11.14 -17.16
C THR A 466 -15.99 11.27 -18.68
N GLY A 467 -15.06 11.99 -19.32
CA GLY A 467 -14.92 12.05 -20.78
C GLY A 467 -14.69 10.68 -21.42
N GLY A 468 -13.97 9.79 -20.73
CA GLY A 468 -13.82 8.40 -21.16
C GLY A 468 -15.13 7.60 -21.21
N LEU A 469 -16.16 7.99 -20.45
CA LEU A 469 -17.48 7.36 -20.53
C LEU A 469 -18.18 7.65 -21.87
N ALA A 470 -17.81 8.73 -22.57
CA ALA A 470 -18.32 9.04 -23.90
C ALA A 470 -17.61 8.27 -25.03
N LEU A 471 -16.58 7.47 -24.71
CA LEU A 471 -15.78 6.73 -25.70
C LEU A 471 -16.57 5.86 -26.68
N PRO A 472 -17.63 5.12 -26.28
CA PRO A 472 -18.38 4.30 -27.22
C PRO A 472 -18.93 5.11 -28.39
N HIS A 473 -19.33 6.37 -28.18
CA HIS A 473 -19.80 7.22 -29.27
C HIS A 473 -18.70 7.57 -30.27
N ASN A 474 -17.45 7.70 -29.82
CA ASN A 474 -16.32 8.06 -30.67
C ASN A 474 -15.76 6.84 -31.40
N THR A 475 -15.65 5.69 -30.72
CA THR A 475 -15.20 4.43 -31.32
C THR A 475 -16.17 3.94 -32.38
N HIS A 476 -17.49 3.98 -32.12
CA HIS A 476 -18.49 3.58 -33.11
C HIS A 476 -18.58 4.50 -34.33
N ARG A 477 -18.21 5.78 -34.23
CA ARG A 477 -18.11 6.68 -35.39
C ARG A 477 -16.94 6.31 -36.31
N LEU A 478 -15.83 5.84 -35.73
CA LEU A 478 -14.63 5.41 -36.46
C LEU A 478 -14.78 3.99 -37.05
N ILE A 479 -15.59 3.13 -36.43
CA ILE A 479 -15.82 1.72 -36.84
C ILE A 479 -17.07 1.63 -37.75
N SER A 480 -17.32 2.62 -38.60
CA SER A 480 -18.56 2.79 -39.39
C SER A 480 -18.88 1.71 -40.45
N GLY A 481 -18.39 0.47 -40.31
CA GLY A 481 -18.64 -0.61 -41.25
C GLY A 481 -18.68 -2.05 -40.73
N GLU A 482 -18.30 -2.38 -39.49
CA GLU A 482 -18.13 -3.81 -39.10
C GLU A 482 -18.49 -4.12 -37.63
N GLY A 483 -19.75 -3.89 -37.25
CA GLY A 483 -20.32 -4.41 -36.00
C GLY A 483 -20.57 -5.92 -36.10
N THR A 484 -19.52 -6.73 -36.16
CA THR A 484 -19.68 -8.19 -36.22
C THR A 484 -19.83 -8.78 -34.82
N GLU A 485 -20.72 -9.76 -34.68
CA GLU A 485 -20.88 -10.57 -33.45
C GLU A 485 -19.57 -11.21 -32.98
N GLN A 486 -18.64 -11.45 -33.90
CA GLN A 486 -17.31 -11.94 -33.58
C GLN A 486 -16.42 -10.85 -32.96
N GLY A 487 -16.51 -9.59 -33.41
CA GLY A 487 -15.66 -8.49 -32.96
C GLY A 487 -15.74 -8.20 -31.47
N TRP A 488 -16.95 -8.08 -30.90
CA TRP A 488 -17.10 -7.82 -29.46
C TRP A 488 -16.65 -9.01 -28.61
N ARG A 489 -16.80 -10.25 -29.11
CA ARG A 489 -16.35 -11.46 -28.41
C ARG A 489 -14.83 -11.54 -28.38
N VAL A 490 -14.15 -11.19 -29.47
CA VAL A 490 -12.69 -11.09 -29.50
C VAL A 490 -12.20 -9.97 -28.58
N LEU A 491 -12.82 -8.79 -28.62
CA LEU A 491 -12.48 -7.69 -27.72
C LEU A 491 -12.67 -8.08 -26.25
N LYS A 492 -13.78 -8.77 -25.92
CA LYS A 492 -14.03 -9.28 -24.56
C LYS A 492 -12.99 -10.31 -24.14
N LEU A 493 -12.61 -11.23 -25.03
CA LEU A 493 -11.56 -12.21 -24.76
C LEU A 493 -10.23 -11.52 -24.43
N VAL A 494 -9.80 -10.56 -25.25
CA VAL A 494 -8.59 -9.77 -25.02
C VAL A 494 -8.67 -9.02 -23.68
N ALA A 495 -9.80 -8.34 -23.40
CA ALA A 495 -9.99 -7.60 -22.16
C ALA A 495 -10.00 -8.49 -20.91
N VAL A 496 -10.61 -9.68 -20.97
CA VAL A 496 -10.61 -10.65 -19.85
C VAL A 496 -9.21 -11.20 -19.59
N LEU A 497 -8.47 -11.56 -20.64
CA LEU A 497 -7.08 -12.03 -20.50
C LEU A 497 -6.17 -10.92 -19.97
N TYR A 498 -6.35 -9.70 -20.47
CA TYR A 498 -5.65 -8.52 -19.97
C TYR A 498 -5.94 -8.30 -18.47
N LEU A 499 -7.21 -8.31 -18.07
CA LEU A 499 -7.60 -8.16 -16.67
C LEU A 499 -7.01 -9.28 -15.79
N ALA A 500 -6.97 -10.52 -16.28
CA ALA A 500 -6.41 -11.66 -15.54
C ALA A 500 -4.91 -11.47 -15.25
N VAL A 501 -4.14 -11.07 -16.27
CA VAL A 501 -2.70 -10.78 -16.10
C VAL A 501 -2.50 -9.56 -15.20
N LEU A 502 -3.29 -8.50 -15.40
CA LEU A 502 -3.21 -7.27 -14.62
C LEU A 502 -3.47 -7.53 -13.13
N LEU A 503 -4.57 -8.21 -12.79
CA LEU A 503 -4.90 -8.54 -11.42
C LEU A 503 -3.90 -9.52 -10.81
N GLY A 504 -3.41 -10.50 -11.58
CA GLY A 504 -2.39 -11.45 -11.13
C GLY A 504 -1.09 -10.74 -10.76
N CYS A 505 -0.58 -9.87 -11.63
CA CYS A 505 0.61 -9.06 -11.34
C CYS A 505 0.38 -8.11 -10.15
N THR A 506 -0.80 -7.47 -10.09
CA THR A 506 -1.13 -6.57 -8.99
C THR A 506 -1.17 -7.32 -7.65
N ALA A 507 -1.77 -8.52 -7.60
CA ALA A 507 -1.86 -9.32 -6.38
C ALA A 507 -0.49 -9.84 -5.90
N LEU A 508 0.47 -10.03 -6.80
CA LEU A 508 1.85 -10.41 -6.44
C LEU A 508 2.65 -9.24 -5.85
N ILE A 509 2.40 -8.01 -6.33
CA ILE A 509 3.05 -6.79 -5.80
C ILE A 509 2.36 -6.34 -4.51
N ASN A 510 1.03 -6.28 -4.54
CA ASN A 510 0.16 -5.82 -3.47
C ASN A 510 -1.12 -6.65 -3.49
N PHE A 511 -1.14 -7.73 -2.70
CA PHE A 511 -2.29 -8.61 -2.59
C PHE A 511 -3.58 -7.85 -2.27
N SER A 512 -3.54 -6.93 -1.31
CA SER A 512 -4.70 -6.19 -0.85
C SER A 512 -5.34 -5.34 -1.94
N LEU A 513 -4.52 -4.60 -2.71
CA LEU A 513 -5.01 -3.86 -3.88
C LEU A 513 -5.55 -4.80 -4.97
N GLY A 514 -4.81 -5.87 -5.29
CA GLY A 514 -5.21 -6.85 -6.30
C GLY A 514 -6.52 -7.56 -5.95
N PHE A 515 -6.74 -7.88 -4.68
CA PHE A 515 -7.95 -8.52 -4.18
C PHE A 515 -9.16 -7.57 -4.24
N ILE A 516 -9.01 -6.32 -3.78
CA ILE A 516 -10.09 -5.31 -3.86
C ILE A 516 -10.49 -5.05 -5.31
N LEU A 517 -9.51 -4.89 -6.21
CA LEU A 517 -9.78 -4.72 -7.64
C LEU A 517 -10.41 -5.97 -8.26
N ALA A 518 -10.01 -7.17 -7.83
CA ALA A 518 -10.64 -8.40 -8.30
C ALA A 518 -12.10 -8.51 -7.86
N LEU A 519 -12.42 -8.14 -6.62
CA LEU A 519 -13.79 -8.14 -6.11
C LEU A 519 -14.72 -7.24 -6.93
N THR A 520 -14.24 -6.09 -7.41
CA THR A 520 -15.08 -5.16 -8.19
C THR A 520 -15.04 -5.42 -9.69
N LEU A 521 -13.88 -5.75 -10.27
CA LEU A 521 -13.72 -5.86 -11.74
C LEU A 521 -14.02 -7.25 -12.31
N VAL A 522 -13.87 -8.33 -11.53
CA VAL A 522 -14.19 -9.69 -12.01
C VAL A 522 -15.69 -9.84 -12.31
N PRO A 523 -16.63 -9.33 -11.49
CA PRO A 523 -18.03 -9.29 -11.86
C PRO A 523 -18.28 -8.55 -13.17
N VAL A 524 -17.65 -7.38 -13.38
CA VAL A 524 -17.76 -6.61 -14.63
C VAL A 524 -17.34 -7.48 -15.83
N ALA A 525 -16.17 -8.10 -15.77
CA ALA A 525 -15.66 -8.95 -16.84
C ALA A 525 -16.57 -10.16 -17.15
N SER A 526 -17.19 -10.74 -16.12
CA SER A 526 -18.07 -11.91 -16.25
C SER A 526 -19.41 -11.55 -16.92
N PHE A 527 -20.06 -10.46 -16.48
CA PHE A 527 -21.44 -10.13 -16.87
C PHE A 527 -21.57 -9.33 -18.18
N VAL A 528 -20.57 -8.53 -18.56
CA VAL A 528 -20.68 -7.58 -19.68
C VAL A 528 -20.86 -8.29 -21.03
N THR A 529 -21.97 -8.00 -21.72
CA THR A 529 -22.24 -8.39 -23.12
C THR A 529 -23.09 -7.29 -23.77
N PRO A 530 -23.18 -7.20 -25.11
CA PRO A 530 -24.01 -6.17 -25.76
C PRO A 530 -25.53 -6.40 -25.64
N HIS A 531 -25.95 -7.61 -25.25
CA HIS A 531 -27.36 -8.03 -25.24
C HIS A 531 -28.08 -7.78 -23.90
N VAL A 532 -27.37 -7.28 -22.87
CA VAL A 532 -27.97 -6.95 -21.56
C VAL A 532 -28.68 -5.58 -21.61
N PRO A 533 -29.62 -5.32 -20.68
CA PRO A 533 -30.25 -4.00 -20.57
C PRO A 533 -29.21 -2.89 -20.34
N LYS A 534 -28.99 -2.07 -21.37
CA LYS A 534 -27.89 -1.08 -21.42
C LYS A 534 -27.87 -0.12 -20.24
N LEU A 535 -29.02 0.44 -19.85
CA LEU A 535 -29.09 1.43 -18.77
C LEU A 535 -28.70 0.83 -17.41
N LEU A 536 -29.32 -0.31 -17.04
CA LEU A 536 -29.05 -0.97 -15.75
C LEU A 536 -27.60 -1.44 -15.69
N SER A 537 -27.12 -2.09 -16.74
CA SER A 537 -25.74 -2.58 -16.80
C SER A 537 -24.72 -1.44 -16.81
N ALA A 538 -25.03 -0.30 -17.44
CA ALA A 538 -24.17 0.87 -17.39
C ALA A 538 -24.03 1.42 -15.97
N VAL A 539 -25.14 1.55 -15.23
CA VAL A 539 -25.12 1.98 -13.82
C VAL A 539 -24.29 1.01 -12.96
N VAL A 540 -24.50 -0.30 -13.13
CA VAL A 540 -23.72 -1.31 -12.40
C VAL A 540 -22.22 -1.22 -12.74
N LEU A 541 -21.86 -1.02 -14.01
CA LEU A 541 -20.47 -0.87 -14.42
C LEU A 541 -19.81 0.37 -13.81
N VAL A 542 -20.53 1.49 -13.74
CA VAL A 542 -20.03 2.73 -13.13
C VAL A 542 -19.82 2.53 -11.62
N ILE A 543 -20.76 1.87 -10.94
CA ILE A 543 -20.64 1.52 -9.51
C ILE A 543 -19.44 0.61 -9.26
N LEU A 544 -19.16 -0.34 -10.16
CA LEU A 544 -18.01 -1.25 -10.08
C LEU A 544 -16.74 -0.69 -10.74
N SER A 545 -16.71 0.60 -11.06
CA SER A 545 -15.56 1.23 -11.71
C SER A 545 -14.43 1.49 -10.70
N PRO A 546 -13.18 1.69 -11.17
CA PRO A 546 -12.05 1.99 -10.27
C PRO A 546 -12.27 3.22 -9.39
N ALA A 547 -12.92 4.28 -9.91
CA ALA A 547 -13.25 5.48 -9.15
C ALA A 547 -14.22 5.20 -7.99
N PHE A 548 -15.29 4.46 -8.25
CA PHE A 548 -16.24 4.08 -7.20
C PHE A 548 -15.66 3.03 -6.24
N THR A 549 -14.78 2.15 -6.72
CA THR A 549 -14.02 1.24 -5.85
C THR A 549 -13.19 2.02 -4.83
N LEU A 550 -12.52 3.10 -5.27
CA LEU A 550 -11.80 4.01 -4.37
C LEU A 550 -12.76 4.76 -3.42
N LEU A 551 -13.89 5.27 -3.92
CA LEU A 551 -14.90 5.93 -3.09
C LEU A 551 -15.42 5.00 -1.98
N PHE A 552 -15.82 3.77 -2.31
CA PHE A 552 -16.26 2.79 -1.33
C PHE A 552 -15.14 2.44 -0.35
N SER A 553 -13.90 2.36 -0.84
CA SER A 553 -12.73 2.11 0.01
C SER A 553 -12.54 3.21 1.06
N VAL A 554 -12.75 4.47 0.69
CA VAL A 554 -12.69 5.60 1.63
C VAL A 554 -13.76 5.47 2.72
N PHE A 555 -15.02 5.21 2.36
CA PHE A 555 -16.09 5.03 3.34
C PHE A 555 -15.88 3.82 4.25
N ILE A 556 -15.50 2.67 3.68
CA ILE A 556 -15.21 1.45 4.45
C ILE A 556 -14.06 1.70 5.42
N PHE A 557 -13.00 2.40 4.98
CA PHE A 557 -11.87 2.71 5.84
C PHE A 557 -12.28 3.59 7.04
N GLN A 558 -13.09 4.62 6.82
CA GLN A 558 -13.61 5.48 7.89
C GLN A 558 -14.52 4.72 8.87
N GLU A 559 -15.39 3.84 8.35
CA GLU A 559 -16.24 2.98 9.16
C GLU A 559 -15.40 2.04 10.06
N LEU A 560 -14.37 1.42 9.48
CA LEU A 560 -13.45 0.53 10.22
C LEU A 560 -12.62 1.27 11.28
N GLN A 561 -12.36 2.57 11.08
CA GLN A 561 -11.71 3.45 12.05
C GLN A 561 -12.68 3.95 13.14
N GLU A 562 -13.95 3.56 13.11
CA GLU A 562 -15.00 4.07 14.02
C GLU A 562 -15.20 5.59 13.95
N MET A 563 -14.89 6.17 12.79
CA MET A 563 -15.04 7.60 12.49
C MET A 563 -15.95 7.78 11.26
N PRO A 564 -17.23 7.34 11.31
CA PRO A 564 -18.12 7.43 10.16
C PRO A 564 -18.28 8.88 9.73
N VAL A 565 -18.09 9.13 8.44
CA VAL A 565 -18.16 10.46 7.83
C VAL A 565 -19.49 10.66 7.11
N SER A 566 -19.96 11.91 7.07
CA SER A 566 -21.10 12.26 6.23
C SER A 566 -20.76 12.07 4.74
N PHE A 567 -21.76 12.03 3.86
CA PHE A 567 -21.50 11.90 2.43
C PHE A 567 -20.67 13.08 1.88
N GLN A 568 -20.90 14.30 2.39
CA GLN A 568 -20.16 15.49 1.96
C GLN A 568 -18.70 15.42 2.39
N ASP A 569 -18.45 15.08 3.66
CA ASP A 569 -17.08 14.94 4.18
C ASP A 569 -16.34 13.77 3.52
N GLY A 570 -17.04 12.65 3.29
CA GLY A 570 -16.51 11.50 2.57
C GLY A 570 -16.19 11.81 1.11
N TRP A 571 -16.99 12.65 0.45
CA TRP A 571 -16.70 13.14 -0.90
C TRP A 571 -15.45 14.03 -0.93
N MET A 572 -15.33 14.98 0.02
CA MET A 572 -14.12 15.81 0.13
C MET A 572 -12.88 14.96 0.41
N LEU A 573 -12.98 13.97 1.30
CA LEU A 573 -11.90 13.03 1.58
C LEU A 573 -11.52 12.21 0.34
N TYR A 574 -12.50 11.80 -0.45
CA TYR A 574 -12.26 11.11 -1.72
C TYR A 574 -11.47 11.97 -2.72
N LEU A 575 -11.81 13.26 -2.85
CA LEU A 575 -11.06 14.19 -3.70
C LEU A 575 -9.63 14.38 -3.21
N SER A 576 -9.44 14.54 -1.90
CA SER A 576 -8.11 14.66 -1.27
C SER A 576 -7.28 13.37 -1.43
N VAL A 577 -7.91 12.18 -1.37
CA VAL A 577 -7.21 10.91 -1.63
C VAL A 577 -6.73 10.80 -3.10
N ILE A 578 -7.47 11.38 -4.05
CA ILE A 578 -7.02 11.44 -5.47
C ILE A 578 -5.79 12.33 -5.60
N SER A 579 -5.83 13.56 -5.08
CA SER A 579 -4.69 14.48 -5.14
C SER A 579 -3.47 13.87 -4.43
N GLN A 580 -3.66 13.28 -3.26
CA GLN A 580 -2.58 12.65 -2.49
C GLN A 580 -1.98 11.42 -3.18
N GLY A 581 -2.81 10.58 -3.82
CA GLY A 581 -2.31 9.43 -4.58
C GLY A 581 -1.44 9.82 -5.79
N ILE A 582 -1.77 10.96 -6.42
CA ILE A 582 -0.95 11.54 -7.50
C ILE A 582 0.34 12.12 -6.90
N LEU A 583 0.23 12.88 -5.80
CA LEU A 583 1.38 13.48 -5.13
C LEU A 583 2.38 12.42 -4.65
N ASP A 584 1.91 11.32 -4.05
CA ASP A 584 2.72 10.18 -3.60
C ASP A 584 3.49 9.50 -4.76
N HIS A 585 2.90 9.47 -5.96
CA HIS A 585 3.59 8.99 -7.15
C HIS A 585 4.80 9.88 -7.49
N TYR A 586 4.61 11.21 -7.53
CA TYR A 586 5.68 12.15 -7.84
C TYR A 586 6.71 12.28 -6.71
N LEU A 587 6.31 12.12 -5.45
CA LEU A 587 7.21 12.28 -4.30
C LEU A 587 8.02 11.02 -4.01
N TYR A 588 7.39 9.85 -4.02
CA TYR A 588 7.98 8.61 -3.51
C TYR A 588 8.07 7.49 -4.56
N GLY A 589 7.48 7.68 -5.74
CA GLY A 589 7.39 6.64 -6.77
C GLY A 589 6.33 5.58 -6.45
N SER A 590 5.23 5.96 -5.79
CA SER A 590 4.08 5.07 -5.62
C SER A 590 3.54 4.61 -6.98
N LEU A 591 3.24 3.31 -7.12
CA LEU A 591 2.80 2.68 -8.36
C LEU A 591 1.28 2.68 -8.53
N VAL A 592 0.52 3.03 -7.49
CA VAL A 592 -0.96 2.92 -7.49
C VAL A 592 -1.60 3.81 -8.55
N TYR A 593 -1.22 5.08 -8.62
CA TYR A 593 -1.77 6.01 -9.62
C TYR A 593 -1.42 5.60 -11.06
N PRO A 594 -0.15 5.33 -11.43
CA PRO A 594 0.18 4.81 -12.76
C PRO A 594 -0.55 3.51 -13.11
N LEU A 595 -0.65 2.57 -12.17
CA LEU A 595 -1.36 1.30 -12.37
C LEU A 595 -2.83 1.54 -12.69
N ILE A 596 -3.50 2.40 -11.92
CA ILE A 596 -4.91 2.71 -12.14
C ILE A 596 -5.10 3.45 -13.46
N ALA A 597 -4.31 4.49 -13.72
CA ALA A 597 -4.47 5.35 -14.88
C ALA A 597 -4.08 4.68 -16.20
N LEU A 598 -2.95 3.96 -16.24
CA LEU A 598 -2.41 3.38 -17.47
C LEU A 598 -2.91 1.97 -17.75
N MET A 599 -3.36 1.23 -16.73
CA MET A 599 -3.74 -0.18 -16.89
C MET A 599 -5.20 -0.46 -16.52
N VAL A 600 -5.58 -0.22 -15.27
CA VAL A 600 -6.90 -0.62 -14.75
C VAL A 600 -8.03 0.13 -15.44
N TYR A 601 -7.93 1.46 -15.55
CA TYR A 601 -8.96 2.28 -16.16
C TYR A 601 -9.13 2.00 -17.66
N PRO A 602 -8.06 1.93 -18.49
CA PRO A 602 -8.14 1.46 -19.87
C PRO A 602 -8.80 0.08 -20.00
N CYS A 603 -8.43 -0.88 -19.13
CA CYS A 603 -9.05 -2.20 -19.15
C CYS A 603 -10.56 -2.13 -18.86
N TRP A 604 -10.98 -1.32 -17.88
CA TRP A 604 -12.39 -1.09 -17.57
C TRP A 604 -13.14 -0.43 -18.75
N LEU A 605 -12.50 0.51 -19.45
CA LEU A 605 -13.05 1.15 -20.65
C LEU A 605 -13.28 0.16 -21.81
N LEU A 606 -12.52 -0.93 -21.91
CA LEU A 606 -12.81 -1.98 -22.91
C LEU A 606 -14.15 -2.64 -22.63
N PHE A 607 -14.43 -2.98 -21.36
CA PHE A 607 -15.73 -3.52 -20.96
C PHE A 607 -16.86 -2.51 -21.17
N TRP A 608 -16.60 -1.23 -20.91
CA TRP A 608 -17.53 -0.15 -21.22
C TRP A 608 -17.86 -0.08 -22.72
N ASN A 609 -16.86 -0.17 -23.60
CA ASN A 609 -17.09 -0.23 -25.05
C ASN A 609 -17.90 -1.47 -25.48
N ILE A 610 -17.65 -2.64 -24.87
CA ILE A 610 -18.39 -3.87 -25.19
C ILE A 610 -19.89 -3.75 -24.86
N LEU A 611 -20.25 -3.09 -23.75
CA LEU A 611 -21.66 -2.89 -23.37
C LEU A 611 -22.45 -2.12 -24.42
N PHE A 612 -21.82 -1.14 -25.06
CA PHE A 612 -22.46 -0.28 -26.06
C PHE A 612 -22.23 -0.75 -27.50
N TRP A 613 -21.59 -1.90 -27.69
CA TRP A 613 -21.32 -2.48 -28.99
C TRP A 613 -22.62 -2.62 -29.81
N LYS A 614 -22.53 -2.32 -31.10
CA LYS A 614 -23.66 -2.29 -32.04
C LYS A 614 -23.57 -3.42 -33.05
#